data_AF-A0A7L4P8Q5-F1
#
_entry.id   AF-A0A7L4P8Q5-F1
#
_cell.length_a   1.000
_cell.length_b   1.000
_cell.length_c   1.000
_cell.angle_alpha   90.00
_cell.angle_beta   90.00
_cell.angle_gamma   90.00
#
_symmetry.space_group_name_H-M   'P 1'
#
loop_
_entity.id
_entity.type
_entity.pdbx_description
1 polymer ?
#
loop_
_entity_poly.entity_id
_entity_poly.type
_entity_poly.pdbx_seq_one_letter_code
_entity_poly.pdbx_strand_id
1 'polypeptide(L)'
;MFLDKLAEDKKGIVFSIDLMLALILITVILGVSANTMDIVGSKMQDYSYAHSLERITMSGADMLIKTPGSPENWEELMELNGITPGLAEIDSSKMTSKPNVLSKAKIERLKQSYDLLMLGKVIPEYCNSTLIIYPVDQCLEPIVVKNISTNQSSSDVWVVNRTVMCNYINTSALVFIKAVNENSTISEQNNQGEICPHSEYNKTDGHRKVDFENRKPGWICYHFRVTKFMLESTDFYVMTDPEIIPDPSAGWMIDRPENMSKELKNFNNKPVLVNERINECLNNNTTAVLWFHVFYSGNLDKSFNTYLAGFPKGTPTDKVKLSYLNPQPCYFVFRVWY
;
A
#
# COMPACT_ATOMS: atom_id res chain seq x y z
N MET A 1 -41.25 -7.90 -93.39
CA MET A 1 -40.17 -8.91 -93.19
C MET A 1 -38.79 -8.30 -92.92
N PHE A 2 -38.25 -7.37 -93.74
CA PHE A 2 -36.96 -6.70 -93.42
C PHE A 2 -37.07 -5.61 -92.33
N LEU A 3 -38.20 -4.89 -92.28
CA LEU A 3 -38.43 -3.81 -91.31
C LEU A 3 -38.77 -4.32 -89.89
N ASP A 4 -39.43 -5.46 -89.76
CA ASP A 4 -39.71 -6.08 -88.45
C ASP A 4 -38.44 -6.59 -87.78
N LYS A 5 -37.51 -7.18 -88.54
CA LYS A 5 -36.19 -7.59 -88.06
C LYS A 5 -35.36 -6.41 -87.54
N LEU A 6 -35.41 -5.27 -88.23
CA LEU A 6 -34.73 -4.03 -87.82
C LEU A 6 -35.35 -3.39 -86.55
N ALA A 7 -36.66 -3.56 -86.34
CA ALA A 7 -37.35 -3.08 -85.14
C ALA A 7 -37.13 -4.00 -83.92
N GLU A 8 -37.02 -5.31 -84.13
CA GLU A 8 -36.56 -6.28 -83.13
C GLU A 8 -35.12 -6.00 -82.68
N ASP A 9 -34.21 -5.71 -83.62
CA ASP A 9 -32.80 -5.42 -83.34
C ASP A 9 -32.63 -4.16 -82.47
N LYS A 10 -33.38 -3.09 -82.77
CA LYS A 10 -33.38 -1.86 -81.96
C LYS A 10 -33.86 -2.09 -80.53
N LYS A 11 -34.87 -2.95 -80.33
CA LYS A 11 -35.35 -3.30 -78.99
C LYS A 11 -34.32 -4.13 -78.22
N GLY A 12 -33.62 -5.04 -78.89
CA GLY A 12 -32.51 -5.81 -78.31
C GLY A 12 -31.33 -4.91 -77.88
N ILE A 13 -30.97 -3.92 -78.70
CA ILE A 13 -29.91 -2.94 -78.39
C ILE A 13 -30.28 -2.06 -77.19
N VAL A 14 -31.53 -1.56 -77.13
CA VAL A 14 -31.98 -0.75 -75.98
C VAL A 14 -31.99 -1.57 -74.70
N PHE A 15 -32.44 -2.83 -74.76
CA PHE A 15 -32.41 -3.74 -73.62
C PHE A 15 -30.98 -4.05 -73.14
N SER A 16 -30.02 -4.27 -74.05
CA SER A 16 -28.63 -4.55 -73.65
C SER A 16 -27.95 -3.34 -73.02
N ILE A 17 -28.22 -2.12 -73.52
CA ILE A 17 -27.68 -0.88 -72.96
C ILE A 17 -28.21 -0.67 -71.55
N ASP A 18 -29.52 -0.88 -71.34
CA ASP A 18 -30.16 -0.71 -70.03
C ASP A 18 -29.66 -1.76 -69.03
N LEU A 19 -29.46 -2.99 -69.49
CA LEU A 19 -28.86 -4.07 -68.69
C LEU A 19 -27.40 -3.77 -68.32
N MET A 20 -26.61 -3.21 -69.25
CA MET A 20 -25.22 -2.82 -68.97
C MET A 20 -25.16 -1.64 -67.99
N LEU A 21 -26.02 -0.64 -68.15
CA LEU A 21 -26.13 0.50 -67.24
C LEU A 21 -26.53 0.04 -65.83
N ALA A 22 -27.53 -0.84 -65.73
CA ALA A 22 -27.95 -1.45 -64.47
C ALA A 22 -26.80 -2.21 -63.81
N LEU A 23 -26.00 -2.96 -64.60
CA LEU A 23 -24.86 -3.69 -64.09
C LEU A 23 -23.76 -2.76 -63.53
N ILE A 24 -23.48 -1.63 -64.21
CA ILE A 24 -22.54 -0.62 -63.70
C ILE A 24 -23.02 -0.03 -62.37
N LEU A 25 -24.32 0.29 -62.26
CA LEU A 25 -24.87 0.82 -61.01
C LEU A 25 -24.76 -0.20 -59.87
N ILE A 26 -25.04 -1.48 -60.15
CA ILE A 26 -24.91 -2.56 -59.17
C ILE A 26 -23.45 -2.72 -58.72
N THR A 27 -22.48 -2.71 -59.64
CA THR A 27 -21.06 -2.87 -59.27
C THR A 27 -20.54 -1.70 -58.43
N VAL A 28 -20.98 -0.47 -58.70
CA VAL A 28 -20.62 0.70 -57.88
C VAL A 28 -21.22 0.57 -56.47
N ILE A 29 -22.50 0.20 -56.35
CA ILE A 29 -23.15 0.01 -55.04
C ILE A 29 -22.45 -1.09 -54.24
N LEU A 30 -22.13 -2.22 -54.88
CA LEU A 30 -21.41 -3.31 -54.24
C LEU A 30 -20.00 -2.89 -53.80
N GLY A 31 -19.27 -2.14 -54.64
CA GLY A 31 -17.93 -1.64 -54.31
C GLY A 31 -17.93 -0.69 -53.11
N VAL A 32 -18.87 0.27 -53.08
CA VAL A 32 -19.02 1.20 -51.94
C VAL A 32 -19.47 0.45 -50.68
N SER A 33 -20.37 -0.52 -50.82
CA SER A 33 -20.85 -1.35 -49.70
C SER A 33 -19.73 -2.21 -49.11
N ALA A 34 -18.93 -2.86 -49.95
CA ALA A 34 -17.79 -3.67 -49.52
C ALA A 34 -16.77 -2.84 -48.73
N ASN A 35 -16.40 -1.66 -49.25
CA ASN A 35 -15.50 -0.75 -48.55
C ASN A 35 -16.09 -0.28 -47.19
N THR A 36 -17.40 -0.04 -47.13
CA THR A 36 -18.07 0.33 -45.89
C THR A 36 -18.07 -0.84 -44.89
N MET A 37 -18.29 -2.06 -45.36
CA MET A 37 -18.25 -3.27 -44.53
C MET A 37 -16.85 -3.51 -43.94
N ASP A 38 -15.78 -3.29 -44.70
CA ASP A 38 -14.41 -3.42 -44.21
C ASP A 38 -14.09 -2.38 -43.11
N ILE A 39 -14.55 -1.14 -43.30
CA ILE A 39 -14.40 -0.06 -42.30
C ILE A 39 -15.19 -0.37 -41.02
N VAL A 40 -16.42 -0.88 -41.15
CA VAL A 40 -17.24 -1.25 -39.98
C VAL A 40 -16.65 -2.47 -39.28
N GLY A 41 -16.18 -3.46 -40.03
CA GLY A 41 -15.54 -4.67 -39.50
C GLY A 41 -14.28 -4.37 -38.70
N SER A 42 -13.39 -3.53 -39.23
CA SER A 42 -12.18 -3.08 -38.52
C SER A 42 -12.52 -2.34 -37.22
N LYS A 43 -13.44 -1.36 -37.27
CA LYS A 43 -13.89 -0.65 -36.06
C LYS A 43 -14.54 -1.56 -35.02
N MET A 44 -15.30 -2.56 -35.45
CA MET A 44 -15.94 -3.52 -34.55
C MET A 44 -14.89 -4.40 -33.85
N GLN A 45 -13.85 -4.80 -34.58
CA GLN A 45 -12.73 -5.56 -34.02
C GLN A 45 -11.93 -4.72 -33.02
N ASP A 46 -11.60 -3.48 -33.36
CA ASP A 46 -10.89 -2.55 -32.47
C ASP A 46 -11.68 -2.30 -31.17
N TYR A 47 -13.00 -2.09 -31.30
CA TYR A 47 -13.87 -1.92 -30.15
C TYR A 47 -13.90 -3.16 -29.24
N SER A 48 -14.01 -4.35 -29.82
CA SER A 48 -14.00 -5.61 -29.08
C SER A 48 -12.68 -5.82 -28.33
N TYR A 49 -11.55 -5.52 -28.99
CA TYR A 49 -10.22 -5.61 -28.42
C TYR A 49 -10.03 -4.62 -27.26
N ALA A 50 -10.39 -3.35 -27.46
CA ALA A 50 -10.31 -2.32 -26.42
C ALA A 50 -11.16 -2.68 -25.19
N HIS A 51 -12.40 -3.14 -25.39
CA HIS A 51 -13.29 -3.58 -24.30
C HIS A 51 -12.75 -4.79 -23.54
N SER A 52 -12.16 -5.74 -24.26
CA SER A 52 -11.54 -6.91 -23.63
C SER A 52 -10.38 -6.48 -22.74
N LEU A 53 -9.49 -5.61 -23.24
CA LEU A 53 -8.34 -5.11 -22.50
C LEU A 53 -8.75 -4.25 -21.30
N GLU A 54 -9.74 -3.38 -21.47
CA GLU A 54 -10.32 -2.59 -20.38
C GLU A 54 -10.83 -3.50 -19.25
N ARG A 55 -11.63 -4.52 -19.60
CA ARG A 55 -12.16 -5.48 -18.64
C ARG A 55 -11.05 -6.27 -17.94
N ILE A 56 -10.05 -6.77 -18.67
CA ILE A 56 -8.92 -7.50 -18.09
C ILE A 56 -8.18 -6.61 -17.09
N THR A 57 -7.87 -5.36 -17.48
CA THR A 57 -7.11 -4.42 -16.65
C THR A 57 -7.90 -4.02 -15.41
N MET A 58 -9.19 -3.71 -15.56
CA MET A 58 -10.03 -3.28 -14.44
C MET A 58 -10.28 -4.44 -13.47
N SER A 59 -10.61 -5.63 -13.96
CA SER A 59 -10.78 -6.81 -13.11
C SER A 59 -9.48 -7.23 -12.44
N GLY A 60 -8.35 -7.17 -13.15
CA GLY A 60 -7.04 -7.48 -12.58
C GLY A 60 -6.65 -6.49 -11.48
N ALA A 61 -6.84 -5.19 -11.71
CA ALA A 61 -6.62 -4.17 -10.69
C ALA A 61 -7.55 -4.35 -9.48
N ASP A 62 -8.83 -4.58 -9.70
CA ASP A 62 -9.81 -4.80 -8.64
C ASP A 62 -9.48 -6.06 -7.82
N MET A 63 -9.09 -7.15 -8.48
CA MET A 63 -8.66 -8.37 -7.78
C MET A 63 -7.46 -8.10 -6.89
N LEU A 64 -6.45 -7.37 -7.40
CA LEU A 64 -5.26 -7.03 -6.63
C LEU A 64 -5.56 -6.10 -5.45
N ILE A 65 -6.39 -5.07 -5.61
CA ILE A 65 -6.58 -4.05 -4.56
C ILE A 65 -7.71 -4.37 -3.57
N LYS A 66 -8.71 -5.17 -3.97
CA LYS A 66 -9.89 -5.47 -3.14
C LYS A 66 -9.81 -6.82 -2.44
N THR A 67 -8.93 -7.73 -2.88
CA THR A 67 -8.82 -9.07 -2.30
C THR A 67 -7.46 -9.28 -1.65
N PRO A 68 -7.38 -10.08 -0.57
CA PRO A 68 -6.11 -10.43 0.07
C PRO A 68 -5.36 -11.55 -0.67
N GLY A 69 -5.99 -12.16 -1.67
CA GLY A 69 -5.50 -13.37 -2.33
C GLY A 69 -5.89 -14.66 -1.59
N SER A 70 -5.50 -15.79 -2.17
CA SER A 70 -5.77 -17.12 -1.62
C SER A 70 -4.58 -18.04 -1.90
N PRO A 71 -4.04 -18.75 -0.89
CA PRO A 71 -4.37 -18.65 0.54
C PRO A 71 -4.11 -17.25 1.14
N GLU A 72 -4.66 -16.94 2.31
CA GLU A 72 -4.59 -15.59 2.91
C GLU A 72 -3.17 -15.07 3.15
N ASN A 73 -2.25 -15.98 3.49
CA ASN A 73 -0.83 -15.75 3.76
C ASN A 73 0.07 -16.22 2.60
N TRP A 74 -0.43 -16.16 1.36
CA TRP A 74 0.29 -16.62 0.17
C TRP A 74 1.69 -15.98 0.01
N GLU A 75 1.93 -14.81 0.61
CA GLU A 75 3.21 -14.13 0.61
C GLU A 75 4.32 -14.87 1.35
N GLU A 76 3.96 -15.74 2.30
CA GLU A 76 4.89 -16.52 3.12
C GLU A 76 5.21 -17.89 2.50
N LEU A 77 4.43 -18.32 1.51
CA LEU A 77 4.55 -19.65 0.92
C LEU A 77 5.76 -19.73 -0.02
N MET A 78 6.53 -20.81 0.11
CA MET A 78 7.65 -21.10 -0.79
C MET A 78 7.15 -21.53 -2.18
N GLU A 79 6.13 -22.38 -2.24
CA GLU A 79 5.52 -22.85 -3.48
C GLU A 79 4.40 -21.93 -3.95
N LEU A 80 4.38 -21.59 -5.24
CA LEU A 80 3.43 -20.63 -5.82
C LEU A 80 2.29 -21.27 -6.64
N ASN A 81 2.13 -22.59 -6.52
CA ASN A 81 1.12 -23.37 -7.24
C ASN A 81 -0.26 -23.17 -6.60
N GLY A 82 -1.28 -22.95 -7.43
CA GLY A 82 -2.66 -22.75 -6.95
C GLY A 82 -2.92 -21.42 -6.21
N ILE A 83 -1.94 -20.52 -6.16
CA ILE A 83 -2.08 -19.21 -5.53
C ILE A 83 -2.81 -18.24 -6.45
N THR A 84 -3.80 -17.55 -5.91
CA THR A 84 -4.40 -16.35 -6.51
C THR A 84 -3.88 -15.13 -5.75
N PRO A 85 -3.10 -14.24 -6.37
CA PRO A 85 -2.55 -13.10 -5.65
C PRO A 85 -3.64 -12.05 -5.38
N GLY A 86 -3.51 -11.38 -4.25
CA GLY A 86 -4.23 -10.18 -3.89
C GLY A 86 -3.38 -9.40 -2.90
N LEU A 87 -3.45 -8.08 -2.95
CA LEU A 87 -2.55 -7.19 -2.20
C LEU A 87 -3.25 -6.58 -0.98
N ALA A 88 -4.56 -6.77 -0.83
CA ALA A 88 -5.29 -6.20 0.29
C ALA A 88 -4.79 -6.78 1.62
N GLU A 89 -4.63 -5.90 2.60
CA GLU A 89 -4.26 -6.24 3.97
C GLU A 89 -5.40 -6.99 4.67
N ILE A 90 -5.04 -7.88 5.60
CA ILE A 90 -6.01 -8.61 6.42
C ILE A 90 -5.98 -8.01 7.82
N ASP A 91 -7.16 -7.75 8.37
CA ASP A 91 -7.31 -7.43 9.78
C ASP A 91 -7.06 -8.68 10.62
N SER A 92 -5.91 -8.78 11.28
CA SER A 92 -5.56 -9.94 12.13
C SER A 92 -6.57 -10.17 13.26
N SER A 93 -7.33 -9.15 13.69
CA SER A 93 -8.31 -9.28 14.77
C SER A 93 -9.65 -9.87 14.30
N LYS A 94 -10.02 -9.63 13.04
CA LYS A 94 -11.33 -10.02 12.47
C LYS A 94 -11.22 -11.08 11.39
N MET A 95 -10.00 -11.41 10.95
CA MET A 95 -9.73 -12.21 9.74
C MET A 95 -10.53 -11.70 8.53
N THR A 96 -10.66 -10.37 8.42
CA THR A 96 -11.38 -9.74 7.31
C THR A 96 -10.44 -8.92 6.47
N SER A 97 -10.66 -8.93 5.14
CA SER A 97 -9.90 -8.09 4.23
C SER A 97 -10.23 -6.61 4.43
N LYS A 98 -9.20 -5.76 4.40
CA LYS A 98 -9.30 -4.30 4.31
C LYS A 98 -9.11 -3.89 2.85
N PRO A 99 -10.18 -3.80 2.04
CA PRO A 99 -10.06 -3.45 0.63
C PRO A 99 -9.45 -2.06 0.46
N ASN A 100 -8.63 -1.89 -0.58
CA ASN A 100 -7.87 -0.67 -0.90
C ASN A 100 -6.80 -0.29 0.13
N VAL A 101 -6.50 -1.14 1.12
CA VAL A 101 -5.32 -1.01 1.98
C VAL A 101 -4.34 -2.10 1.59
N LEU A 102 -3.18 -1.75 1.04
CA LEU A 102 -2.23 -2.69 0.48
C LEU A 102 -1.14 -3.07 1.47
N SER A 103 -0.88 -4.38 1.57
CA SER A 103 0.22 -4.94 2.35
C SER A 103 1.54 -4.88 1.59
N LYS A 104 2.57 -4.30 2.23
CA LYS A 104 3.91 -4.22 1.67
C LYS A 104 4.57 -5.58 1.47
N ALA A 105 4.34 -6.52 2.40
CA ALA A 105 4.88 -7.87 2.27
C ALA A 105 4.35 -8.58 1.01
N LYS A 106 3.05 -8.47 0.75
CA LYS A 106 2.39 -8.99 -0.46
C LYS A 106 2.92 -8.33 -1.72
N ILE A 107 3.13 -7.02 -1.70
CA ILE A 107 3.72 -6.28 -2.83
C ILE A 107 5.15 -6.74 -3.11
N GLU A 108 5.99 -6.90 -2.09
CA GLU A 108 7.38 -7.36 -2.27
C GLU A 108 7.43 -8.82 -2.76
N ARG A 109 6.55 -9.70 -2.27
CA ARG A 109 6.45 -11.06 -2.82
C ARG A 109 6.02 -11.05 -4.28
N LEU A 110 5.02 -10.24 -4.62
CA LEU A 110 4.58 -10.09 -6.01
C LEU A 110 5.70 -9.60 -6.91
N LYS A 111 6.52 -8.64 -6.44
CA LYS A 111 7.68 -8.12 -7.17
C LYS A 111 8.72 -9.20 -7.46
N GLN A 112 8.99 -10.10 -6.51
CA GLN A 112 9.97 -11.17 -6.67
C GLN A 112 9.54 -12.24 -7.70
N SER A 113 8.23 -12.52 -7.80
CA SER A 113 7.69 -13.60 -8.62
C SER A 113 6.54 -13.13 -9.51
N TYR A 114 6.68 -11.94 -10.12
CA TYR A 114 5.60 -11.25 -10.82
C TYR A 114 4.93 -12.09 -11.90
N ASP A 115 5.72 -12.62 -12.84
CA ASP A 115 5.19 -13.33 -14.01
C ASP A 115 4.42 -14.60 -13.59
N LEU A 116 4.91 -15.34 -12.59
CA LEU A 116 4.27 -16.55 -12.05
C LEU A 116 2.98 -16.29 -11.27
N LEU A 117 2.82 -15.09 -10.73
CA LEU A 117 1.65 -14.70 -9.95
C LEU A 117 0.61 -13.97 -10.80
N MET A 118 1.04 -13.26 -11.83
CA MET A 118 0.17 -12.45 -12.68
C MET A 118 -0.35 -13.21 -13.90
N LEU A 119 0.53 -13.89 -14.65
CA LEU A 119 0.18 -14.55 -15.91
C LEU A 119 -0.67 -15.80 -15.64
N GLY A 120 -1.77 -15.95 -16.38
CA GLY A 120 -2.73 -17.05 -16.24
C GLY A 120 -3.61 -16.98 -14.98
N LYS A 121 -3.34 -16.03 -14.07
CA LYS A 121 -4.03 -15.90 -12.77
C LYS A 121 -4.78 -14.58 -12.64
N VAL A 122 -4.09 -13.46 -12.87
CA VAL A 122 -4.65 -12.09 -12.83
C VAL A 122 -4.95 -11.59 -14.23
N ILE A 123 -4.02 -11.84 -15.14
CA ILE A 123 -4.11 -11.46 -16.54
C ILE A 123 -3.87 -12.70 -17.42
N PRO A 124 -4.41 -12.73 -18.65
CA PRO A 124 -4.11 -13.80 -19.59
C PRO A 124 -2.61 -13.88 -19.93
N GLU A 125 -2.12 -15.08 -20.26
CA GLU A 125 -0.70 -15.33 -20.56
C GLU A 125 -0.17 -14.57 -21.79
N TYR A 126 -1.07 -14.20 -22.72
CA TYR A 126 -0.73 -13.43 -23.93
C TYR A 126 -0.73 -11.92 -23.69
N CYS A 127 -0.97 -11.45 -22.47
CA CYS A 127 -0.94 -10.03 -22.13
C CYS A 127 0.34 -9.68 -21.39
N ASN A 128 0.89 -8.52 -21.73
CA ASN A 128 1.95 -7.86 -20.99
C ASN A 128 1.38 -6.90 -19.97
N SER A 129 2.10 -6.67 -18.86
CA SER A 129 1.67 -5.71 -17.85
C SER A 129 2.80 -5.03 -17.09
N THR A 130 2.50 -3.84 -16.56
CA THR A 130 3.32 -3.15 -15.56
C THR A 130 2.49 -2.79 -14.35
N LEU A 131 3.12 -2.79 -13.19
CA LEU A 131 2.52 -2.33 -11.95
C LEU A 131 3.50 -1.43 -11.19
N ILE A 132 3.09 -0.20 -10.92
CA ILE A 132 3.85 0.77 -10.14
C ILE A 132 2.91 1.44 -9.12
N ILE A 133 3.38 1.57 -7.88
CA ILE A 133 2.66 2.23 -6.79
C ILE A 133 3.39 3.52 -6.43
N TYR A 134 2.75 4.65 -6.70
CA TYR A 134 3.29 5.98 -6.44
C TYR A 134 2.74 6.54 -5.12
N PRO A 135 3.59 6.87 -4.14
CA PRO A 135 3.14 7.54 -2.94
C PRO A 135 2.73 8.98 -3.28
N VAL A 136 1.75 9.52 -2.55
CA VAL A 136 1.41 10.95 -2.66
C VAL A 136 2.51 11.82 -2.05
N ASP A 137 3.15 11.36 -0.96
CA ASP A 137 4.33 12.01 -0.40
C ASP A 137 5.55 11.78 -1.32
N GLN A 138 6.06 12.84 -1.91
CA GLN A 138 7.20 12.83 -2.83
C GLN A 138 8.54 12.49 -2.14
N CYS A 139 8.58 12.47 -0.81
CA CYS A 139 9.74 12.01 -0.05
C CYS A 139 9.90 10.47 -0.11
N LEU A 140 8.86 9.76 -0.53
CA LEU A 140 8.83 8.31 -0.64
C LEU A 140 9.10 7.86 -2.08
N GLU A 141 9.93 6.83 -2.24
CA GLU A 141 10.34 6.34 -3.56
C GLU A 141 9.35 5.32 -4.15
N PRO A 142 8.81 5.52 -5.37
CA PRO A 142 7.81 4.64 -5.98
C PRO A 142 8.16 3.14 -5.92
N ILE A 143 7.16 2.32 -5.59
CA ILE A 143 7.34 0.87 -5.59
C ILE A 143 7.11 0.37 -7.01
N VAL A 144 8.21 0.09 -7.70
CA VAL A 144 8.19 -0.54 -9.02
C VAL A 144 8.11 -2.06 -8.84
N VAL A 145 6.92 -2.63 -9.07
CA VAL A 145 6.69 -4.07 -8.97
C VAL A 145 7.17 -4.77 -10.24
N LYS A 146 6.73 -4.27 -11.39
CA LYS A 146 7.24 -4.66 -12.71
C LYS A 146 7.12 -3.44 -13.62
N ASN A 147 8.23 -3.08 -14.26
CA ASN A 147 8.26 -2.06 -15.30
C ASN A 147 8.93 -2.67 -16.53
N ILE A 148 8.16 -2.84 -17.59
CA ILE A 148 8.66 -3.24 -18.89
C ILE A 148 8.78 -1.93 -19.67
N SER A 149 9.99 -1.61 -20.12
CA SER A 149 10.18 -0.51 -21.07
C SER A 149 9.33 -0.80 -22.29
N THR A 150 8.28 -0.01 -22.50
CA THR A 150 7.49 -0.07 -23.72
C THR A 150 8.43 0.26 -24.87
N ASN A 151 8.92 -0.76 -25.58
CA ASN A 151 9.34 -0.55 -26.96
C ASN A 151 8.13 0.08 -27.65
N GLN A 152 8.35 1.15 -28.40
CA GLN A 152 7.35 2.13 -28.89
C GLN A 152 6.32 1.56 -29.89
N SER A 153 5.95 0.28 -29.80
CA SER A 153 5.21 -0.47 -30.80
C SER A 153 3.93 -1.15 -30.31
N SER A 154 3.54 -1.06 -29.03
CA SER A 154 2.18 -1.45 -28.62
C SER A 154 1.24 -0.25 -28.82
N SER A 155 0.37 -0.32 -29.83
CA SER A 155 -0.57 0.75 -30.18
C SER A 155 -1.60 1.02 -29.07
N ASP A 156 -1.89 0.02 -28.24
CA ASP A 156 -3.03 0.05 -27.33
C ASP A 156 -2.64 -0.45 -25.94
N VAL A 157 -2.43 0.51 -25.03
CA VAL A 157 -2.17 0.26 -23.60
C VAL A 157 -3.36 0.76 -22.81
N TRP A 158 -4.00 -0.12 -22.04
CA TRP A 158 -5.01 0.30 -21.09
C TRP A 158 -4.38 0.55 -19.71
N VAL A 159 -4.80 1.62 -19.05
CA VAL A 159 -4.23 2.05 -17.77
C VAL A 159 -5.36 2.22 -16.75
N VAL A 160 -5.21 1.55 -15.62
CA VAL A 160 -6.04 1.76 -14.43
C VAL A 160 -5.21 2.49 -13.38
N ASN A 161 -5.73 3.64 -12.94
CA ASN A 161 -5.19 4.42 -11.83
C ASN A 161 -6.22 4.43 -10.70
N ARG A 162 -5.85 3.92 -9.53
CA ARG A 162 -6.70 3.86 -8.33
C ARG A 162 -5.98 4.45 -7.14
N THR A 163 -6.70 5.21 -6.32
CA THR A 163 -6.20 5.66 -5.03
C THR A 163 -6.36 4.54 -4.02
N VAL A 164 -5.28 4.19 -3.33
CA VAL A 164 -5.21 3.15 -2.32
C VAL A 164 -4.42 3.67 -1.13
N MET A 165 -4.60 3.05 0.04
CA MET A 165 -3.70 3.19 1.16
C MET A 165 -2.64 2.09 1.07
N CYS A 166 -1.39 2.37 1.37
CA CYS A 166 -0.32 1.37 1.36
C CYS A 166 0.49 1.49 2.65
N ASN A 167 0.78 0.38 3.30
CA ASN A 167 1.72 0.35 4.40
C ASN A 167 3.16 0.50 3.85
N TYR A 168 3.51 1.70 3.40
CA TYR A 168 4.65 1.95 2.51
C TYR A 168 6.00 1.53 3.11
N ILE A 169 6.13 1.74 4.42
CA ILE A 169 7.30 1.42 5.22
C ILE A 169 6.82 0.39 6.23
N ASN A 170 7.53 -0.74 6.34
CA ASN A 170 7.22 -1.76 7.34
C ASN A 170 7.54 -1.24 8.75
N THR A 171 6.65 -0.42 9.31
CA THR A 171 6.78 0.20 10.62
C THR A 171 5.87 -0.47 11.64
N SER A 172 6.22 -0.35 12.91
CA SER A 172 5.38 -0.81 14.01
C SER A 172 5.52 0.11 15.22
N ALA A 173 4.41 0.50 15.83
CA ALA A 173 4.43 1.18 17.13
C ALA A 173 4.49 0.12 18.24
N LEU A 174 5.57 0.09 19.01
CA LEU A 174 5.73 -0.83 20.14
C LEU A 174 5.06 -0.27 21.39
N VAL A 175 5.23 1.03 21.63
CA VAL A 175 4.58 1.75 22.73
C VAL A 175 4.04 3.07 22.21
N PHE A 176 2.81 3.38 22.57
CA PHE A 176 2.20 4.69 22.36
C PHE A 176 1.70 5.22 23.69
N ILE A 177 2.19 6.40 24.08
CA ILE A 177 1.78 7.10 25.30
C ILE A 177 1.00 8.34 24.90
N LYS A 178 -0.31 8.30 25.15
CA LYS A 178 -1.18 9.46 25.02
C LYS A 178 -1.20 10.23 26.35
N ALA A 179 -0.81 11.51 26.34
CA ALA A 179 -0.73 12.27 27.58
C ALA A 179 -2.11 12.65 28.15
N VAL A 180 -3.09 12.98 27.30
CA VAL A 180 -4.42 13.42 27.73
C VAL A 180 -5.50 12.47 27.22
N ASN A 181 -6.20 11.82 28.15
CA ASN A 181 -7.35 10.97 27.85
C ASN A 181 -8.65 11.78 27.86
N GLU A 182 -8.87 12.60 26.84
CA GLU A 182 -10.23 12.99 26.48
C GLU A 182 -10.81 11.88 25.60
N ASN A 183 -11.61 10.98 26.21
CA ASN A 183 -12.47 9.98 25.57
C ASN A 183 -11.84 9.16 24.42
N SER A 184 -10.75 8.43 24.66
CA SER A 184 -10.18 7.54 23.65
C SER A 184 -10.85 6.16 23.62
N THR A 185 -11.72 5.95 22.63
CA THR A 185 -12.09 4.65 22.04
C THR A 185 -10.99 4.10 21.12
N ILE A 186 -9.72 4.19 21.54
CA ILE A 186 -8.63 3.39 20.95
C ILE A 186 -8.37 2.25 21.92
N SER A 187 -8.94 1.11 21.54
CA SER A 187 -8.89 -0.19 22.17
C SER A 187 -7.45 -0.72 22.33
N GLU A 188 -7.21 -1.39 23.46
CA GLU A 188 -6.23 -2.47 23.63
C GLU A 188 -4.74 -2.13 23.86
N GLN A 189 -4.42 -1.11 24.65
CA GLN A 189 -3.41 -1.35 25.69
C GLN A 189 -4.18 -1.71 26.96
N ASN A 190 -4.50 -3.01 27.08
CA ASN A 190 -5.02 -3.61 28.30
C ASN A 190 -4.02 -3.34 29.43
N ASN A 191 -4.22 -2.23 30.15
CA ASN A 191 -3.65 -2.01 31.46
C ASN A 191 -4.25 -3.05 32.42
N GLN A 192 -3.81 -4.30 32.31
CA GLN A 192 -4.04 -5.34 33.31
C GLN A 192 -3.21 -5.03 34.55
N GLY A 193 -3.47 -3.89 35.21
CA GLY A 193 -2.94 -3.59 36.54
C GLY A 193 -1.42 -3.65 36.70
N GLU A 194 -0.63 -3.61 35.62
CA GLU A 194 0.82 -3.73 35.72
C GLU A 194 1.44 -2.46 36.29
N ILE A 195 2.08 -2.61 37.44
CA ILE A 195 2.68 -1.53 38.19
C ILE A 195 4.13 -1.37 37.73
N CYS A 196 4.53 -0.13 37.43
CA CYS A 196 5.91 0.19 37.07
C CYS A 196 6.89 -0.33 38.15
N PRO A 197 8.01 -0.99 37.78
CA PRO A 197 9.01 -1.48 38.72
C PRO A 197 9.59 -0.39 39.64
N HIS A 198 9.56 0.87 39.19
CA HIS A 198 10.04 2.01 39.96
C HIS A 198 9.04 2.53 40.99
N SER A 199 7.78 2.09 40.98
CA SER A 199 6.73 2.62 41.87
C SER A 199 7.01 2.35 43.36
N GLU A 200 7.68 1.25 43.68
CA GLU A 200 8.01 0.83 45.05
C GLU A 200 9.46 1.16 45.46
N TYR A 201 10.25 1.73 44.56
CA TYR A 201 11.70 1.87 44.74
C TYR A 201 12.11 2.86 45.84
N ASN A 202 11.26 3.86 46.16
CA ASN A 202 11.33 4.68 47.38
C ASN A 202 10.14 5.65 47.45
N LYS A 203 9.69 6.03 48.66
CA LYS A 203 8.57 6.97 48.83
C LYS A 203 8.80 8.35 48.18
N THR A 204 10.03 8.77 47.91
CA THR A 204 10.37 10.08 47.32
C THR A 204 10.72 10.03 45.83
N ASP A 205 11.31 8.93 45.35
CA ASP A 205 11.88 8.83 43.99
C ASP A 205 11.15 7.81 43.10
N GLY A 206 10.10 7.17 43.62
CA GLY A 206 9.33 6.22 42.84
C GLY A 206 8.53 6.88 41.71
N HIS A 207 8.27 6.11 40.64
CA HIS A 207 7.45 6.59 39.53
C HIS A 207 5.99 6.75 39.94
N ARG A 208 5.68 7.95 40.45
CA ARG A 208 4.30 8.36 40.71
C ARG A 208 3.62 8.74 39.41
N LYS A 209 2.38 8.31 39.23
CA LYS A 209 1.58 8.64 38.05
C LYS A 209 1.41 10.17 37.95
N VAL A 210 1.55 10.71 36.74
CA VAL A 210 1.25 12.12 36.47
C VAL A 210 -0.23 12.42 36.74
N ASP A 211 -0.51 13.59 37.27
CA ASP A 211 -1.86 14.08 37.58
C ASP A 211 -2.04 15.46 36.95
N PHE A 212 -2.59 15.45 35.73
CA PHE A 212 -2.82 16.67 34.95
C PHE A 212 -3.92 17.57 35.53
N GLU A 213 -4.91 16.99 36.23
CA GLU A 213 -6.01 17.74 36.84
C GLU A 213 -5.48 18.64 37.97
N ASN A 214 -4.63 18.09 38.83
CA ASN A 214 -4.02 18.82 39.93
C ASN A 214 -2.65 19.41 39.60
N ARG A 215 -2.24 19.39 38.32
CA ARG A 215 -0.96 19.91 37.82
C ARG A 215 0.26 19.36 38.56
N LYS A 216 0.26 18.07 38.89
CA LYS A 216 1.38 17.41 39.56
C LYS A 216 2.21 16.64 38.55
N PRO A 217 3.55 16.82 38.57
CA PRO A 217 4.44 16.07 37.70
C PRO A 217 4.44 14.59 38.05
N GLY A 218 4.76 13.76 37.06
CA GLY A 218 4.85 12.34 37.25
C GLY A 218 5.16 11.59 35.96
N TRP A 219 4.97 10.28 36.02
CA TRP A 219 5.40 9.34 35.01
C TRP A 219 4.21 8.64 34.35
N ILE A 220 4.39 8.29 33.09
CA ILE A 220 3.60 7.28 32.39
C ILE A 220 4.57 6.22 31.87
N CYS A 221 4.29 4.96 32.19
CA CYS A 221 5.21 3.85 32.01
C CYS A 221 4.50 2.68 31.32
N TYR A 222 5.14 2.11 30.30
CA TYR A 222 4.63 0.92 29.62
C TYR A 222 5.76 -0.05 29.33
N HIS A 223 5.49 -1.34 29.49
CA HIS A 223 6.42 -2.38 29.11
C HIS A 223 6.27 -2.72 27.63
N PHE A 224 7.34 -3.26 27.03
CA PHE A 224 7.33 -3.80 25.69
C PHE A 224 8.30 -4.97 25.58
N ARG A 225 8.03 -5.88 24.65
CA ARG A 225 8.91 -7.02 24.39
C ARG A 225 9.80 -6.71 23.19
N VAL A 226 11.07 -7.06 23.29
CA VAL A 226 12.03 -6.98 22.19
C VAL A 226 12.86 -8.25 22.11
N THR A 227 13.23 -8.65 20.89
CA THR A 227 14.10 -9.79 20.63
C THR A 227 15.37 -9.35 19.89
N LYS A 228 16.42 -10.17 19.96
CA LYS A 228 17.66 -9.92 19.22
C LYS A 228 17.41 -9.82 17.70
N PHE A 229 16.55 -10.68 17.17
CA PHE A 229 16.15 -10.66 15.76
C PHE A 229 15.50 -9.33 15.34
N MET A 230 14.69 -8.72 16.23
CA MET A 230 14.12 -7.41 15.94
C MET A 230 15.20 -6.33 15.84
N LEU A 231 16.23 -6.34 16.72
CA LEU A 231 17.34 -5.37 16.65
C LEU A 231 18.21 -5.50 15.39
N GLU A 232 18.30 -6.71 14.83
CA GLU A 232 19.03 -6.99 13.59
C GLU A 232 18.28 -6.47 12.34
N SER A 233 16.94 -6.44 12.39
CA SER A 233 16.08 -6.07 11.26
C SER A 233 15.43 -4.67 11.37
N THR A 234 15.45 -4.07 12.56
CA THR A 234 14.67 -2.86 12.89
C THR A 234 15.50 -1.85 13.67
N ASP A 235 15.37 -0.59 13.30
CA ASP A 235 15.82 0.56 14.10
C ASP A 235 14.64 1.15 14.88
N PHE A 236 14.83 1.34 16.18
CA PHE A 236 13.84 1.83 17.11
C PHE A 236 14.06 3.30 17.40
N TYR A 237 12.98 4.06 17.31
CA TYR A 237 12.98 5.50 17.50
C TYR A 237 12.00 5.93 18.58
N VAL A 238 12.45 6.81 19.46
CA VAL A 238 11.58 7.60 20.34
C VAL A 238 11.19 8.88 19.61
N MET A 239 9.88 9.15 19.48
CA MET A 239 9.31 10.29 18.77
C MET A 239 8.22 10.95 19.60
N THR A 240 7.94 12.23 19.33
CA THR A 240 6.90 13.00 20.02
C THR A 240 5.93 13.65 19.04
N ASP A 241 4.70 13.87 19.50
CA ASP A 241 3.67 14.64 18.79
C ASP A 241 3.10 15.70 19.74
N PRO A 242 3.32 17.00 19.48
CA PRO A 242 4.07 17.57 18.36
C PRO A 242 5.58 17.27 18.42
N GLU A 243 6.28 17.43 17.29
CA GLU A 243 7.74 17.20 17.19
C GLU A 243 8.52 18.14 18.12
N ILE A 244 8.07 19.39 18.27
CA ILE A 244 8.64 20.35 19.22
C ILE A 244 7.84 20.28 20.51
N ILE A 245 8.47 19.77 21.57
CA ILE A 245 7.79 19.65 22.86
C ILE A 245 7.77 21.00 23.61
N PRO A 246 6.63 21.40 24.18
CA PRO A 246 6.51 22.64 24.96
C PRO A 246 7.03 22.50 26.41
N ASP A 247 7.29 21.28 26.87
CA ASP A 247 7.73 20.97 28.23
C ASP A 247 9.25 20.70 28.30
N PRO A 248 10.09 21.68 28.69
CA PRO A 248 11.54 21.48 28.79
C PRO A 248 11.94 20.56 29.96
N SER A 249 11.02 20.26 30.88
CA SER A 249 11.27 19.36 32.00
C SER A 249 10.94 17.90 31.69
N ALA A 250 10.31 17.64 30.53
CA ALA A 250 9.96 16.31 30.13
C ALA A 250 11.19 15.51 29.72
N GLY A 251 11.17 14.23 30.03
CA GLY A 251 12.23 13.30 29.66
C GLY A 251 11.73 11.88 29.59
N TRP A 252 12.60 10.99 29.14
CA TRP A 252 12.29 9.59 28.95
C TRP A 252 13.46 8.71 29.36
N MET A 253 13.17 7.44 29.62
CA MET A 253 14.20 6.42 29.77
C MET A 253 13.66 5.04 29.41
N ILE A 254 14.60 4.16 29.04
CA ILE A 254 14.35 2.75 28.77
C ILE A 254 15.22 1.94 29.71
N ASP A 255 14.63 0.95 30.36
CA ASP A 255 15.35 0.05 31.25
C ASP A 255 14.68 -1.31 31.41
N ARG A 256 15.21 -2.10 32.35
CA ARG A 256 14.70 -3.39 32.75
C ARG A 256 14.32 -3.38 34.23
N PRO A 257 13.34 -4.20 34.64
CA PRO A 257 13.02 -4.39 36.06
C PRO A 257 14.25 -4.80 36.88
N GLU A 258 15.13 -5.63 36.31
CA GLU A 258 16.33 -6.14 37.00
C GLU A 258 17.49 -5.13 37.02
N ASN A 259 17.46 -4.11 36.16
CA ASN A 259 18.52 -3.10 36.04
C ASN A 259 17.90 -1.74 35.68
N MET A 260 17.34 -1.10 36.71
CA MET A 260 16.62 0.17 36.63
C MET A 260 17.57 1.34 36.32
N SER A 261 17.16 2.22 35.39
CA SER A 261 17.93 3.42 35.07
C SER A 261 17.63 4.54 36.06
N LYS A 262 18.63 5.38 36.33
CA LYS A 262 18.43 6.68 37.01
C LYS A 262 18.66 7.87 36.08
N GLU A 263 19.15 7.61 34.88
CA GLU A 263 19.49 8.65 33.91
C GLU A 263 18.26 8.97 33.05
N LEU A 264 17.71 10.17 33.27
CA LEU A 264 16.65 10.74 32.47
C LEU A 264 17.25 11.36 31.21
N LYS A 265 16.78 10.94 30.04
CA LYS A 265 17.16 11.54 28.76
C LYS A 265 16.15 12.60 28.35
N ASN A 266 16.63 13.72 27.83
CA ASN A 266 15.77 14.78 27.31
C ASN A 266 15.29 14.45 25.90
N PHE A 267 14.16 15.03 25.51
CA PHE A 267 13.72 15.03 24.12
C PHE A 267 14.44 16.15 23.35
N ASN A 268 14.86 15.85 22.11
CA ASN A 268 15.67 16.76 21.29
C ASN A 268 14.95 17.26 20.02
N ASN A 269 13.62 17.34 20.07
CA ASN A 269 12.74 17.79 18.96
C ASN A 269 12.99 17.09 17.62
N LYS A 270 13.51 15.86 17.65
CA LYS A 270 13.77 14.98 16.51
C LYS A 270 13.63 13.53 16.99
N PRO A 271 13.33 12.58 16.09
CA PRO A 271 13.37 11.17 16.42
C PRO A 271 14.73 10.76 17.00
N VAL A 272 14.73 10.01 18.11
CA VAL A 272 15.97 9.56 18.76
C VAL A 272 16.14 8.07 18.54
N LEU A 273 17.23 7.66 17.88
CA LEU A 273 17.60 6.26 17.73
C LEU A 273 17.96 5.65 19.09
N VAL A 274 17.31 4.55 19.47
CA VAL A 274 17.50 3.93 20.79
C VAL A 274 18.01 2.49 20.74
N ASN A 275 18.46 2.00 19.59
CA ASN A 275 18.97 0.62 19.44
C ASN A 275 20.12 0.30 20.39
N GLU A 276 21.09 1.20 20.57
CA GLU A 276 22.21 0.99 21.50
C GLU A 276 21.67 0.77 22.92
N ARG A 277 20.77 1.64 23.37
CA ARG A 277 20.15 1.53 24.68
C ARG A 277 19.35 0.25 24.83
N ILE A 278 18.54 -0.12 23.84
CA ILE A 278 17.77 -1.36 23.85
C ILE A 278 18.72 -2.57 23.87
N ASN A 279 19.83 -2.53 23.14
CA ASN A 279 20.82 -3.61 23.10
C ASN A 279 21.59 -3.75 24.43
N GLU A 280 21.97 -2.64 25.06
CA GLU A 280 22.52 -2.62 26.43
C GLU A 280 21.54 -3.25 27.42
N CYS A 281 20.27 -2.84 27.35
CA CYS A 281 19.23 -3.44 28.16
C CYS A 281 19.08 -4.92 27.82
N LEU A 282 19.15 -5.32 26.53
CA LEU A 282 19.01 -6.70 26.08
C LEU A 282 20.10 -7.61 26.69
N ASN A 283 21.33 -7.09 26.77
CA ASN A 283 22.53 -7.81 27.20
C ASN A 283 22.68 -9.13 26.40
N ASN A 284 23.01 -10.25 27.05
CA ASN A 284 23.19 -11.56 26.40
C ASN A 284 21.86 -12.33 26.16
N ASN A 285 20.70 -11.74 26.48
CA ASN A 285 19.42 -12.45 26.34
C ASN A 285 18.93 -12.41 24.89
N THR A 286 18.28 -13.47 24.43
CA THR A 286 17.67 -13.50 23.09
C THR A 286 16.37 -12.70 23.03
N THR A 287 15.68 -12.55 24.16
CA THR A 287 14.40 -11.84 24.31
C THR A 287 14.34 -11.20 25.69
N ALA A 288 13.68 -10.05 25.80
CA ALA A 288 13.31 -9.49 27.09
C ALA A 288 12.12 -8.54 27.05
N VAL A 289 11.58 -8.30 28.25
CA VAL A 289 10.62 -7.26 28.53
C VAL A 289 11.37 -6.05 29.06
N LEU A 290 11.24 -4.93 28.36
CA LEU A 290 11.80 -3.64 28.73
C LEU A 290 10.67 -2.71 29.15
N TRP A 291 11.00 -1.62 29.83
CA TRP A 291 10.06 -0.57 30.18
C TRP A 291 10.46 0.74 29.52
N PHE A 292 9.48 1.42 28.96
CA PHE A 292 9.58 2.78 28.46
C PHE A 292 8.85 3.71 29.41
N HIS A 293 9.59 4.66 29.99
CA HIS A 293 9.08 5.61 30.97
C HIS A 293 9.18 7.01 30.40
N VAL A 294 8.11 7.79 30.53
CA VAL A 294 8.08 9.20 30.13
C VAL A 294 7.62 10.05 31.30
N PHE A 295 8.41 11.05 31.63
CA PHE A 295 8.13 12.03 32.66
C PHE A 295 7.45 13.27 32.06
N TYR A 296 6.41 13.74 32.73
CA TYR A 296 5.64 14.93 32.37
C TYR A 296 5.60 15.91 33.54
N SER A 297 5.63 17.22 33.27
CA SER A 297 5.45 18.26 34.30
C SER A 297 4.07 18.26 34.96
N GLY A 298 3.08 17.58 34.37
CA GLY A 298 1.68 17.63 34.79
C GLY A 298 0.93 18.87 34.29
N ASN A 299 1.57 19.77 33.54
CA ASN A 299 0.87 20.89 32.90
C ASN A 299 0.16 20.41 31.63
N LEU A 300 -1.17 20.48 31.63
CA LEU A 300 -2.01 20.06 30.50
C LEU A 300 -1.69 20.84 29.21
N ASP A 301 -1.44 22.14 29.31
CA ASP A 301 -1.12 23.02 28.17
C ASP A 301 0.24 22.67 27.53
N LYS A 302 1.04 21.86 28.22
CA LYS A 302 2.35 21.39 27.76
C LYS A 302 2.37 19.88 27.51
N SER A 303 1.21 19.24 27.48
CA SER A 303 1.11 17.81 27.19
C SER A 303 1.46 17.50 25.74
N PHE A 304 1.99 16.30 25.49
CA PHE A 304 2.39 15.82 24.18
C PHE A 304 2.30 14.29 24.16
N ASN A 305 2.12 13.68 23.00
CA ASN A 305 2.14 12.23 22.88
C ASN A 305 3.55 11.72 22.60
N THR A 306 3.84 10.49 23.01
CA THR A 306 5.15 9.86 22.79
C THR A 306 4.99 8.50 22.14
N TYR A 307 5.89 8.17 21.21
CA TYR A 307 5.92 6.90 20.49
C TYR A 307 7.29 6.25 20.63
N LEU A 308 7.30 4.95 20.88
CA LEU A 308 8.44 4.08 20.60
C LEU A 308 8.05 3.23 19.40
N ALA A 309 8.68 3.46 18.26
CA ALA A 309 8.34 2.76 17.02
C ALA A 309 9.56 2.17 16.32
N GLY A 310 9.36 1.04 15.66
CA GLY A 310 10.33 0.37 14.81
C GLY A 310 10.19 0.80 13.36
N PHE A 311 11.33 1.08 12.72
CA PHE A 311 11.51 1.35 11.30
C PHE A 311 12.50 0.34 10.72
N PRO A 312 12.50 0.07 9.39
CA PRO A 312 13.49 -0.81 8.78
C PRO A 312 14.93 -0.42 9.14
N LYS A 313 15.79 -1.43 9.36
CA LYS A 313 17.21 -1.20 9.69
C LYS A 313 17.88 -0.27 8.68
N GLY A 314 18.65 0.69 9.18
CA GLY A 314 19.36 1.69 8.38
C GLY A 314 18.51 2.89 7.97
N THR A 315 17.27 3.02 8.46
CA THR A 315 16.43 4.19 8.17
C THR A 315 17.06 5.44 8.80
N PRO A 316 17.43 6.46 8.00
CA PRO A 316 17.99 7.71 8.54
C PRO A 316 16.97 8.49 9.36
N THR A 317 17.42 9.20 10.40
CA THR A 317 16.56 9.96 11.33
C THR A 317 15.68 11.00 10.64
N ASP A 318 16.14 11.63 9.57
CA ASP A 318 15.39 12.61 8.76
C ASP A 318 14.26 11.96 7.92
N LYS A 319 14.31 10.65 7.70
CA LYS A 319 13.26 9.87 7.04
C LYS A 319 12.28 9.22 8.02
N VAL A 320 12.49 9.40 9.32
CA VAL A 320 11.58 8.90 10.36
C VAL A 320 10.50 9.94 10.62
N LYS A 321 9.27 9.63 10.19
CA LYS A 321 8.09 10.49 10.40
C LYS A 321 6.96 9.71 11.07
N LEU A 322 6.25 10.36 11.99
CA LEU A 322 5.07 9.77 12.65
C LEU A 322 3.96 9.41 11.67
N SER A 323 3.81 10.19 10.59
CA SER A 323 2.82 9.91 9.55
C SER A 323 2.99 8.51 8.97
N TYR A 324 4.23 8.00 8.87
CA TYR A 324 4.55 6.70 8.29
C TYR A 324 4.21 5.49 9.19
N LEU A 325 3.77 5.73 10.43
CA LEU A 325 3.18 4.69 11.28
C LEU A 325 1.77 4.29 10.82
N ASN A 326 1.16 5.08 9.96
CA ASN A 326 -0.13 4.80 9.35
C ASN A 326 0.03 4.47 7.86
N PRO A 327 -0.91 3.74 7.25
CA PRO A 327 -0.94 3.56 5.80
C PRO A 327 -0.93 4.90 5.06
N GLN A 328 -0.12 5.01 4.01
CA GLN A 328 0.05 6.23 3.21
C GLN A 328 -0.84 6.20 1.96
N PRO A 329 -1.45 7.32 1.57
CA PRO A 329 -2.17 7.40 0.31
C PRO A 329 -1.20 7.25 -0.87
N CYS A 330 -1.58 6.40 -1.82
CA CYS A 330 -0.81 6.05 -3.00
C CYS A 330 -1.71 5.96 -4.24
N TYR A 331 -1.13 6.16 -5.41
CA TYR A 331 -1.70 5.82 -6.70
C TYR A 331 -1.20 4.45 -7.17
N PHE A 332 -2.10 3.49 -7.23
CA PHE A 332 -1.89 2.19 -7.86
C PHE A 332 -2.08 2.35 -9.37
N VAL A 333 -1.00 2.22 -10.13
CA VAL A 333 -1.00 2.35 -11.59
C VAL A 333 -0.70 0.99 -12.21
N PHE A 334 -1.73 0.38 -12.78
CA PHE A 334 -1.66 -0.90 -13.47
C PHE A 334 -1.89 -0.70 -14.96
N ARG A 335 -1.00 -1.22 -15.79
CA ARG A 335 -1.08 -1.12 -17.25
C ARG A 335 -1.07 -2.50 -17.85
N VAL A 336 -1.91 -2.74 -18.85
CA VAL A 336 -1.95 -3.99 -19.60
C VAL A 336 -2.01 -3.68 -21.09
N TRP A 337 -1.31 -4.47 -21.88
CA TRP A 337 -1.34 -4.46 -23.34
C TRP A 337 -1.10 -5.89 -23.85
N TYR A 338 -1.26 -6.11 -25.14
CA TYR A 338 -0.97 -7.41 -25.76
C TYR A 338 0.52 -7.55 -26.08
#